data_AF-A0A1C6E2A8-F1
#
_entry.id   AF-A0A1C6E2A8-F1
#
_cell.length_a   1.000
_cell.length_b   1.000
_cell.length_c   1.000
_cell.angle_alpha   90.00
_cell.angle_beta   90.00
_cell.angle_gamma   90.00
#
_symmetry.space_group_name_H-M   'P 1'
#
loop_
_entity.id
_entity.type
_entity.pdbx_description
1 polymer ?
#
loop_
_entity_poly.entity_id
_entity_poly.type
_entity_poly.pdbx_seq_one_letter_code
_entity_poly.pdbx_strand_id
1 'polypeptide(L)' 'MTTITIYRNKRNEHKFIEVHNDGHCHNSLKQYLQWERNVVTGEPLPKPVKNITGDRRLHRWRKANLKELLEDYEPVTA' A
#
# COMPACT_ATOMS: atom_id res chain seq x y z
N MET A 1 9.87 -17.69 -2.73
CA MET A 1 8.85 -17.37 -1.71
C MET A 1 8.61 -15.88 -1.79
N THR A 2 7.36 -15.46 -2.00
CA THR A 2 7.05 -14.03 -2.15
C THR A 2 6.79 -13.42 -0.78
N THR A 3 7.58 -12.44 -0.38
CA THR A 3 7.33 -11.66 0.84
C THR A 3 6.40 -10.51 0.49
N ILE A 4 5.28 -10.40 1.22
CA ILE A 4 4.33 -9.29 1.08
C ILE A 4 4.54 -8.36 2.27
N THR A 5 4.77 -7.07 1.99
CA THR A 5 4.89 -6.03 3.01
C THR A 5 3.95 -4.89 2.68
N ILE A 6 3.17 -4.46 3.67
CA ILE A 6 2.25 -3.34 3.54
C ILE A 6 2.91 -2.11 4.14
N TYR A 7 2.82 -0.99 3.45
CA TYR A 7 3.26 0.30 3.96
C TYR A 7 2.12 1.31 3.90
N ARG A 8 2.07 2.18 4.91
CA ARG A 8 1.13 3.31 5.01
C ARG A 8 1.86 4.60 4.65
N ASN A 9 1.20 5.49 3.92
CA ASN A 9 1.79 6.77 3.59
C ASN A 9 1.79 7.69 4.83
N LYS A 10 2.92 8.36 5.09
CA LYS A 10 3.08 9.24 6.26
C LYS A 10 2.21 10.50 6.21
N ARG A 11 1.82 10.95 5.01
CA ARG A 11 1.03 12.18 4.82
C ARG A 11 -0.46 11.89 4.64
N ASN A 12 -0.80 10.79 3.98
CA ASN A 12 -2.18 10.34 3.78
C ASN A 12 -2.38 8.99 4.45
N GLU A 13 -3.01 9.04 5.61
CA GLU A 13 -3.23 7.90 6.48
C GLU A 13 -4.17 6.82 5.85
N HIS A 14 -4.92 7.18 4.81
CA HIS A 14 -5.79 6.25 4.08
C HIS A 14 -5.07 5.61 2.90
N LYS A 15 -3.86 6.05 2.54
CA LYS A 15 -3.12 5.57 1.38
C LYS A 15 -2.10 4.51 1.78
N PHE A 16 -2.17 3.38 1.08
CA PHE A 16 -1.32 2.22 1.33
C PHE A 16 -0.69 1.70 0.05
N ILE A 17 0.46 1.06 0.19
CA ILE A 17 1.12 0.30 -0.84
C ILE A 17 1.44 -1.11 -0.33
N GLU A 18 1.17 -2.10 -1.15
CA GLU A 18 1.45 -3.51 -0.91
C GLU A 18 2.58 -3.91 -1.86
N VAL A 19 3.74 -4.24 -1.28
CA VAL A 19 4.96 -4.59 -2.01
C VAL A 19 5.14 -6.10 -1.94
N HIS A 20 5.21 -6.71 -3.11
CA HIS A 20 5.46 -8.14 -3.31
C HIS A 20 6.89 -8.30 -3.81
N ASN A 21 7.73 -8.91 -2.98
CA ASN A 21 9.11 -9.21 -3.31
C ASN A 21 9.23 -10.72 -3.54
N ASP A 22 9.50 -11.13 -4.78
CA ASP A 22 9.64 -12.54 -5.18
C ASP A 22 11.07 -13.08 -5.01
N GLY A 23 11.98 -12.29 -4.43
CA GLY A 23 13.38 -12.61 -4.21
C GLY A 23 14.29 -12.31 -5.41
N HIS A 24 13.75 -11.72 -6.49
CA HIS A 24 14.53 -11.28 -7.65
C HIS A 24 14.74 -9.75 -7.66
N CYS A 25 15.31 -9.23 -8.75
CA CYS A 25 15.64 -7.82 -8.93
C CYS A 25 14.42 -6.88 -9.11
N HIS A 26 13.21 -7.42 -9.19
CA HIS A 26 11.99 -6.66 -9.43
C HIS A 26 11.01 -6.84 -8.26
N ASN A 27 10.39 -5.74 -7.85
CA ASN A 27 9.28 -5.78 -6.92
C ASN A 27 7.99 -5.49 -7.67
N SER A 28 6.92 -6.14 -7.23
CA SER A 28 5.57 -5.92 -7.73
C SER A 28 4.81 -5.08 -6.71
N LEU A 29 4.19 -3.98 -7.13
CA LEU A 29 3.53 -3.03 -6.22
C LEU A 29 2.06 -2.85 -6.57
N LYS A 30 1.22 -2.82 -5.53
CA LYS A 30 -0.21 -2.48 -5.61
C LYS A 30 -0.52 -1.31 -4.69
N GLN A 31 -1.22 -0.30 -5.19
CA GLN A 31 -1.67 0.84 -4.39
C GLN A 31 -3.16 0.69 -4.06
N TYR A 32 -3.56 1.17 -2.89
CA TYR A 32 -4.97 1.25 -2.53
C TYR A 32 -5.22 2.36 -1.51
N LEU A 33 -6.47 2.79 -1.44
CA LEU A 33 -6.99 3.61 -0.37
C LEU A 33 -7.87 2.73 0.54
N GLN A 34 -7.79 2.93 1.85
CA GLN A 34 -8.58 2.19 2.83
C GLN A 34 -9.17 3.12 3.89
N TRP A 35 -10.46 2.94 4.15
CA TRP A 35 -11.19 3.64 5.21
C TRP A 35 -11.86 2.63 6.13
N GLU A 36 -11.71 2.86 7.43
CA GLU A 36 -12.36 2.08 8.50
C GLU A 36 -13.46 2.88 9.18
N ARG A 37 -13.50 4.20 8.93
CA ARG A 37 -14.49 5.14 9.45
C ARG A 37 -15.13 5.89 8.30
N ASN A 38 -16.39 6.28 8.48
CA ASN A 38 -17.11 7.13 7.56
C ASN A 38 -16.47 8.52 7.55
N VAL A 39 -16.12 9.02 6.36
CA VAL A 39 -15.46 10.33 6.19
C VAL A 39 -16.36 11.53 6.52
N VAL A 40 -17.68 11.34 6.52
CA VAL A 40 -18.66 12.39 6.85
C VAL A 40 -19.06 12.33 8.32
N THR A 41 -19.37 11.14 8.85
CA THR A 41 -19.90 11.00 10.22
C THR A 41 -18.83 10.64 11.26
N GLY A 42 -17.65 10.18 10.84
CA GLY A 42 -16.58 9.71 11.74
C GLY A 42 -16.83 8.36 12.41
N GLU A 43 -18.02 7.79 12.20
CA GLU A 43 -18.43 6.50 12.78
C GLU A 43 -17.68 5.33 12.13
N PRO A 44 -17.36 4.26 12.88
CA PRO A 44 -16.78 3.05 12.33
C PRO A 44 -17.68 2.46 11.23
N LEU A 45 -17.07 2.09 10.10
CA LEU A 45 -17.77 1.38 9.04
C LEU A 45 -18.01 -0.07 9.47
N PRO A 46 -19.17 -0.67 9.13
CA PRO A 46 -19.44 -2.08 9.42
C PRO A 46 -18.37 -3.03 8.83
N LYS A 47 -17.75 -2.62 7.72
CA LYS A 47 -16.59 -3.27 7.11
C LYS A 47 -15.65 -2.19 6.53
N PRO A 48 -14.32 -2.38 6.64
CA PRO A 48 -13.37 -1.50 5.97
C PRO A 48 -13.61 -1.46 4.46
N VAL A 49 -13.58 -0.27 3.88
CA VAL A 49 -13.70 -0.08 2.43
C VAL A 49 -12.30 0.05 1.85
N LYS A 50 -11.92 -0.90 0.97
CA LYS A 50 -10.64 -0.91 0.27
C LYS A 50 -10.85 -0.61 -1.21
N ASN A 51 -10.29 0.50 -1.69
CA ASN A 51 -10.33 0.90 -3.09
C ASN A 51 -8.97 0.73 -3.74
N ILE A 52 -8.83 -0.23 -4.65
CA ILE A 52 -7.57 -0.47 -5.37
C ILE A 52 -7.37 0.69 -6.36
N THR A 53 -6.27 1.43 -6.21
CA THR A 53 -5.94 2.54 -7.09
C THR A 53 -5.01 2.04 -8.20
N GLY A 54 -5.34 2.35 -9.46
CA GLY A 54 -4.56 1.96 -10.64
C GLY A 54 -5.25 0.92 -11.53
N ASP A 55 -4.47 0.32 -12.44
CA ASP A 55 -4.91 -0.63 -13.47
C ASP A 55 -5.06 -2.08 -12.97
N ARG A 56 -4.98 -2.30 -11.65
CA ARG A 56 -4.98 -3.61 -10.98
C ARG A 56 -3.80 -4.51 -11.38
N ARG A 57 -2.77 -3.97 -12.04
CA ARG A 57 -1.58 -4.73 -12.43
C ARG A 57 -0.45 -4.50 -11.43
N LEU A 58 0.41 -5.50 -11.35
CA LEU A 58 1.65 -5.41 -10.60
C LEU A 58 2.68 -4.70 -11.48
N HIS A 59 2.98 -3.44 -11.13
CA HIS A 59 4.02 -2.68 -11.82
C HIS A 59 5.38 -3.10 -11.30
N ARG A 60 6.33 -3.36 -12.19
CA ARG A 60 7.71 -3.70 -11.83
C ARG A 60 8.47 -2.46 -11.42
N TRP A 61 8.94 -2.44 -10.19
CA TRP A 61 9.81 -1.38 -9.68
C TRP A 61 11.24 -1.89 -9.49
N ARG A 62 12.20 -1.11 -9.99
CA ARG A 62 13.61 -1.30 -9.65
C ARG A 62 13.82 -1.01 -8.17
N LYS A 63 14.74 -1.74 -7.53
CA LYS A 63 15.02 -1.62 -6.09
C LYS A 63 15.35 -0.18 -5.65
N ALA A 64 16.09 0.58 -6.45
CA ALA A 64 16.45 1.97 -6.13
C ALA A 64 15.23 2.89 -6.10
N ASN A 65 14.39 2.85 -7.14
CA ASN A 65 13.17 3.67 -7.23
C ASN A 65 12.15 3.29 -6.15
N LEU A 66 12.07 1.99 -5.81
CA LEU A 66 11.22 1.56 -4.71
C LEU A 66 11.72 2.13 -3.37
N LYS A 67 13.04 2.15 -3.14
CA LYS A 67 13.60 2.73 -1.91
C LYS A 67 13.22 4.20 -1.75
N GLU A 68 13.38 4.99 -2.81
CA GLU A 68 12.98 6.41 -2.84
C GLU A 68 11.49 6.58 -2.54
N LEU A 69 10.62 5.80 -3.22
CA LEU A 69 9.17 5.83 -2.96
C LEU A 69 8.85 5.51 -1.49
N LEU A 70 9.54 4.53 -0.89
CA LEU A 70 9.30 4.09 0.48
C LEU A 70 9.75 5.11 1.54
N GLU A 71 10.51 6.15 1.19
CA GLU A 71 10.88 7.21 2.15
C GLU A 71 9.64 7.97 2.66
N ASP A 72 8.59 8.07 1.84
CA ASP A 72 7.31 8.69 2.20
C ASP A 72 6.34 7.75 2.94
N TYR A 73 6.74 6.50 3.19
CA TYR A 73 5.89 5.48 3.78
C TYR A 73 6.53 4.84 5.02
N GLU A 74 5.70 4.23 5.84
CA GLU A 74 6.10 3.47 7.02
C GLU A 74 5.51 2.06 6.95
N PRO A 75 6.25 1.03 7.38
CA PRO A 75 5.74 -0.34 7.37
C PRO A 75 4.57 -0.48 8.34
N VAL A 76 3.49 -1.11 7.88
CA VAL A 76 2.38 -1.51 8.75
C VAL A 76 2.75 -2.86 9.32
N THR A 77 3.24 -2.87 10.57
CA THR A 77 3.34 -4.11 11.34
C THR A 77 1.94 -4.57 11.71
N ALA A 78 1.61 -5.82 11.36
CA ALA A 78 0.41 -6.50 11.82
C ALA A 78 0.45 -6.71 13.34
#